data_AF-A0A235B3R1-F1
#
_entry.id   AF-A0A235B3R1-F1
#
_cell.length_a   1.000
_cell.length_b   1.000
_cell.length_c   1.000
_cell.angle_alpha   90.00
_cell.angle_beta   90.00
_cell.angle_gamma   90.00
#
_symmetry.space_group_name_H-M   'P 1'
#
loop_
_entity.id
_entity.type
_entity.pdbx_description
1 polymer ?
#
loop_
_entity_poly.entity_id
_entity_poly.type
_entity_poly.pdbx_seq_one_letter_code
_entity_poly.pdbx_strand_id
1 'polypeptide(L)'
;MAQYGDDALALGKKAKGKLDDALSKGKKKACACPKKRQGQDSGEVFSTSIKWKGFRKGSLAPHYEKHGHEFGDISQSEYLKMAKGFATESGSSFKETKVGNFIIKYDPNTRRTLIGHQKSREIRTFYKADYRDDDPFEEAVRLAKELSGK
;
A
#
# COMPACT_ATOMS: atom_id res chain seq x y z
N MET A 1 -23.42 -22.80 -52.41
CA MET A 1 -24.84 -22.64 -52.00
C MET A 1 -24.83 -22.45 -50.49
N ALA A 2 -25.26 -21.37 -49.84
CA ALA A 2 -26.01 -20.14 -50.16
C ALA A 2 -25.30 -18.96 -49.43
N GLN A 3 -25.05 -17.78 -50.00
CA GLN A 3 -25.92 -16.63 -50.34
C GLN A 3 -26.55 -15.87 -49.15
N TYR A 4 -26.22 -14.56 -49.11
CA TYR A 4 -27.04 -13.39 -48.69
C TYR A 4 -27.40 -13.19 -47.20
N GLY A 5 -27.45 -11.99 -46.61
CA GLY A 5 -27.31 -10.59 -47.08
C GLY A 5 -26.65 -9.74 -45.95
N ASP A 6 -26.02 -8.58 -46.20
CA ASP A 6 -26.55 -7.33 -46.76
C ASP A 6 -27.79 -6.82 -46.02
N ASP A 7 -27.59 -5.90 -45.08
CA ASP A 7 -28.47 -4.73 -44.91
C ASP A 7 -27.72 -3.59 -44.18
N ALA A 8 -27.38 -2.58 -44.97
CA ALA A 8 -26.92 -1.27 -44.54
C ALA A 8 -28.11 -0.30 -44.44
N LEU A 9 -27.86 0.89 -43.86
CA LEU A 9 -28.77 2.03 -43.62
C LEU A 9 -29.53 1.94 -42.27
N ALA A 10 -29.52 2.97 -41.42
CA ALA A 10 -29.88 4.33 -41.78
C ALA A 10 -29.17 5.42 -40.97
N LEU A 11 -28.84 6.47 -41.71
CA LEU A 11 -28.47 7.81 -41.27
C LEU A 11 -29.66 8.50 -40.58
N GLY A 12 -29.46 9.03 -39.38
CA GLY A 12 -30.37 9.98 -38.71
C GLY A 12 -29.68 11.31 -38.48
N LYS A 13 -30.02 12.32 -39.29
CA LYS A 13 -29.55 13.71 -39.21
C LYS A 13 -30.32 14.52 -38.16
N LYS A 14 -29.58 15.43 -37.49
CA LYS A 14 -29.93 16.78 -37.00
C LYS A 14 -31.26 17.02 -36.28
N ALA A 15 -31.16 17.57 -35.07
CA ALA A 15 -32.00 18.70 -34.64
C ALA A 15 -31.26 19.61 -33.65
N LYS A 16 -31.20 20.90 -34.01
CA LYS A 16 -30.85 22.05 -33.14
C LYS A 16 -32.02 22.30 -32.20
N GLY A 17 -31.76 22.46 -30.90
CA GLY A 17 -32.69 23.00 -29.92
C GLY A 17 -31.93 23.87 -28.93
N LYS A 18 -32.21 25.17 -28.97
CA LYS A 18 -31.74 26.24 -28.09
C LYS A 18 -32.99 26.77 -27.41
N LEU A 19 -33.06 26.79 -26.07
CA LEU A 19 -34.01 27.53 -25.21
C LEU A 19 -33.70 27.06 -23.77
N ASP A 20 -32.86 27.77 -23.00
CA ASP A 20 -33.12 28.88 -22.07
C ASP A 20 -33.60 28.51 -20.64
N ASP A 21 -33.05 29.32 -19.74
CA ASP A 21 -33.31 29.57 -18.32
C ASP A 21 -34.45 28.83 -17.59
N ALA A 22 -34.07 28.13 -16.51
CA ALA A 22 -34.86 28.09 -15.29
C ALA A 22 -33.98 27.92 -14.06
N LEU A 23 -33.58 29.05 -13.47
CA LEU A 23 -33.23 29.18 -12.07
C LEU A 23 -34.37 28.64 -11.20
N SER A 24 -34.14 27.57 -10.43
CA SER A 24 -34.92 27.33 -9.22
C SER A 24 -34.10 26.72 -8.10
N LYS A 25 -34.09 27.46 -6.99
CA LYS A 25 -33.39 27.21 -5.74
C LYS A 25 -33.92 25.93 -5.11
N GLY A 26 -33.04 24.95 -4.93
CA GLY A 26 -33.31 23.73 -4.17
C GLY A 26 -32.15 23.41 -3.24
N LYS A 27 -32.09 24.08 -2.08
CA LYS A 27 -31.23 23.69 -0.96
C LYS A 27 -31.54 22.24 -0.56
N LYS A 28 -30.67 21.31 -0.92
CA LYS A 28 -30.56 20.00 -0.27
C LYS A 28 -29.10 19.82 0.11
N LYS A 29 -28.76 20.13 1.36
CA LYS A 29 -27.50 19.76 1.99
C LYS A 29 -27.49 18.23 2.11
N ALA A 30 -27.07 17.55 1.05
CA ALA A 30 -26.53 16.21 1.19
C ALA A 30 -25.04 16.40 1.50
N CYS A 31 -24.64 15.96 2.69
CA CYS A 31 -23.25 15.88 3.10
C CYS A 31 -22.46 15.11 2.04
N ALA A 32 -21.74 15.83 1.18
CA ALA A 32 -20.75 15.25 0.31
C ALA A 32 -19.62 14.76 1.19
N CYS A 33 -19.68 13.48 1.58
CA CYS A 33 -18.54 12.77 2.13
C CYS A 33 -17.38 12.94 1.13
N PRO A 34 -16.22 13.45 1.57
CA PRO A 34 -15.12 13.75 0.68
C PRO A 34 -14.65 12.45 0.03
N LYS A 35 -14.74 12.37 -1.30
CA LYS A 35 -13.97 11.40 -2.08
C LYS A 35 -12.50 11.73 -1.82
N LYS A 36 -11.90 11.05 -0.82
CA LYS A 36 -10.46 11.05 -0.59
C LYS A 36 -9.81 10.73 -1.93
N ARG A 37 -9.22 11.76 -2.55
CA ARG A 37 -8.12 11.56 -3.48
C ARG A 37 -7.02 10.93 -2.65
N GLN A 38 -6.96 9.60 -2.65
CA GLN A 38 -5.81 8.90 -2.10
C GLN A 38 -4.62 9.28 -2.98
N GLY A 39 -3.63 9.88 -2.31
CA GLY A 39 -2.50 10.54 -2.91
C GLY A 39 -1.75 9.63 -3.86
N GLN A 40 -1.63 10.12 -5.08
CA GLN A 40 -0.51 9.87 -5.95
C GLN A 40 0.67 10.64 -5.35
N ASP A 41 1.36 10.05 -4.38
CA ASP A 41 2.67 10.52 -3.92
C ASP A 41 3.70 9.48 -4.33
N SER A 42 4.48 9.88 -5.32
CA SER A 42 5.47 9.06 -5.99
C SER A 42 6.61 8.74 -5.04
N GLY A 43 6.62 7.53 -4.50
CA GLY A 43 7.83 6.71 -4.35
C GLY A 43 9.10 7.37 -3.82
N GLU A 44 9.03 8.21 -2.78
CA GLU A 44 10.23 8.55 -2.03
C GLU A 44 10.61 7.34 -1.15
N VAL A 45 11.75 6.71 -1.47
CA VAL A 45 12.28 5.56 -0.75
C VAL A 45 13.09 6.09 0.43
N PHE A 46 12.44 6.24 1.58
CA PHE A 46 13.05 6.66 2.85
C PHE A 46 13.91 5.57 3.48
N SER A 47 13.62 4.29 3.23
CA SER A 47 14.32 3.19 3.90
C SER A 47 15.77 3.03 3.45
N THR A 48 16.09 3.29 2.17
CA THR A 48 17.43 3.06 1.62
C THR A 48 18.45 4.09 2.06
N SER A 49 18.02 5.31 2.41
CA SER A 49 18.90 6.34 2.98
C SER A 49 19.32 6.06 4.42
N ILE A 50 18.75 5.04 5.07
CA ILE A 50 18.98 4.75 6.48
C ILE A 50 19.96 3.58 6.64
N LYS A 51 21.02 3.83 7.42
CA LYS A 51 21.93 2.77 7.86
C LYS A 51 21.30 1.94 8.98
N TRP A 52 20.48 0.96 8.61
CA TRP A 52 19.77 0.07 9.53
C TRP A 52 20.73 -0.75 10.40
N LYS A 53 20.52 -0.74 11.72
CA LYS A 53 21.21 -1.61 12.69
C LYS A 53 20.65 -3.04 12.64
N GLY A 54 19.36 -3.20 12.31
CA GLY A 54 18.63 -4.46 12.39
C GLY A 54 17.64 -4.42 13.57
N PHE A 55 17.34 -5.57 14.16
CA PHE A 55 16.45 -5.64 15.32
C PHE A 55 17.11 -5.10 16.60
N ARG A 56 16.26 -4.66 17.53
CA ARG A 56 16.67 -4.36 18.90
C ARG A 56 17.23 -5.59 19.59
N LYS A 57 18.26 -5.40 20.43
CA LYS A 57 18.81 -6.49 21.27
C LYS A 57 17.69 -7.03 22.18
N GLY A 58 17.42 -8.32 22.09
CA GLY A 58 16.35 -9.00 22.83
C GLY A 58 14.99 -9.06 22.12
N SER A 59 14.77 -8.31 21.04
CA SER A 59 13.52 -8.38 20.26
C SER A 59 13.57 -9.38 19.10
N LEU A 60 14.76 -9.79 18.66
CA LEU A 60 14.91 -10.73 17.54
C LEU A 60 14.29 -12.10 17.82
N ALA A 61 14.55 -12.68 19.00
CA ALA A 61 14.07 -14.01 19.38
C ALA A 61 12.53 -14.12 19.40
N PRO A 62 11.78 -13.24 20.10
CA PRO A 62 10.33 -13.34 20.11
C PRO A 62 9.70 -13.04 18.74
N HIS A 63 10.33 -12.22 17.89
CA HIS A 63 9.85 -11.99 16.52
C HIS A 63 10.12 -13.20 15.62
N TYR A 64 11.29 -13.82 15.73
CA TYR A 64 11.62 -15.02 14.98
C TYR A 64 10.71 -16.20 15.35
N GLU A 65 10.38 -16.39 16.63
CA GLU A 65 9.45 -17.44 17.04
C GLU A 65 8.05 -17.24 16.44
N LYS A 66 7.59 -15.99 16.36
CA LYS A 66 6.27 -15.62 15.82
C LYS A 66 6.19 -15.56 14.30
N HIS A 67 7.24 -15.16 13.61
CA HIS A 67 7.22 -14.86 12.16
C HIS A 67 8.26 -15.64 11.36
N GLY A 68 9.26 -16.24 12.00
CA GLY A 68 10.31 -16.98 11.31
C GLY A 68 9.76 -18.13 10.48
N HIS A 69 8.72 -18.81 10.98
CA HIS A 69 8.06 -19.90 10.28
C HIS A 69 7.33 -19.47 8.99
N GLU A 70 6.94 -18.20 8.86
CA GLU A 70 6.28 -17.67 7.65
C GLU A 70 7.23 -17.62 6.43
N PHE A 71 8.54 -17.64 6.70
CA PHE A 71 9.59 -17.63 5.69
C PHE A 71 10.14 -19.04 5.38
N GLY A 72 9.59 -20.08 6.01
CA GLY A 72 10.03 -21.46 5.88
C GLY A 72 11.00 -21.89 6.97
N ASP A 73 11.80 -22.93 6.70
CA ASP A 73 12.82 -23.46 7.61
C ASP A 73 14.08 -22.59 7.56
N ILE A 74 13.99 -21.40 8.14
CA ILE A 74 15.10 -20.44 8.20
C ILE A 74 15.61 -20.33 9.62
N SER A 75 16.91 -20.13 9.80
CA SER A 75 17.49 -19.83 11.11
C SER A 75 17.26 -18.36 11.51
N GLN A 76 17.34 -18.06 12.81
CA GLN A 76 17.22 -16.69 13.34
C GLN A 76 18.23 -15.70 12.68
N SER A 77 19.44 -16.16 12.39
CA SER A 77 20.47 -15.38 11.70
C SER A 77 20.08 -15.04 10.26
N GLU A 78 19.48 -15.99 9.54
CA GLU A 78 18.97 -15.79 8.18
C GLU A 78 17.78 -14.82 8.17
N TYR A 79 16.86 -14.97 9.13
CA TYR A 79 15.77 -14.01 9.33
C TYR A 79 16.29 -12.58 9.54
N LEU A 80 17.31 -12.40 10.39
CA LEU A 80 17.94 -11.09 10.60
C LEU A 80 18.59 -10.54 9.33
N LYS A 81 19.30 -11.37 8.57
CA LYS A 81 19.91 -10.97 7.29
C LYS A 81 18.84 -10.54 6.29
N MET A 82 17.76 -11.29 6.16
CA MET A 82 16.63 -10.96 5.28
C MET A 82 15.96 -9.65 5.67
N ALA A 83 15.66 -9.45 6.95
CA ALA A 83 15.05 -8.21 7.43
C ALA A 83 15.95 -7.00 7.15
N LYS A 84 17.27 -7.13 7.39
CA LYS A 84 18.24 -6.07 7.09
C LYS A 84 18.37 -5.81 5.60
N GLY A 85 18.49 -6.87 4.80
CA GLY A 85 18.54 -6.77 3.34
C GLY A 85 17.32 -6.05 2.81
N PHE A 86 16.13 -6.47 3.22
CA PHE A 86 14.88 -5.86 2.81
C PHE A 86 14.74 -4.40 3.25
N ALA A 87 15.24 -4.03 4.43
CA ALA A 87 15.25 -2.63 4.88
C ALA A 87 16.12 -1.72 3.99
N THR A 88 17.24 -2.24 3.47
CA THR A 88 18.15 -1.52 2.56
C THR A 88 17.82 -1.68 1.08
N GLU A 89 16.96 -2.63 0.74
CA GLU A 89 16.57 -2.90 -0.64
C GLU A 89 15.76 -1.72 -1.18
N SER A 90 15.99 -1.34 -2.43
CA SER A 90 15.17 -0.37 -3.16
C SER A 90 14.53 -1.09 -4.34
N GLY A 91 13.27 -0.76 -4.62
CA GLY A 91 12.54 -1.39 -5.71
C GLY A 91 11.32 -0.56 -6.04
N SER A 92 11.12 -0.30 -7.33
CA SER A 92 10.02 0.53 -7.83
C SER A 92 8.63 -0.07 -7.53
N SER A 93 8.56 -1.37 -7.27
CA SER A 93 7.33 -2.08 -6.94
C SER A 93 7.02 -2.11 -5.44
N PHE A 94 7.94 -1.65 -4.59
CA PHE A 94 7.71 -1.63 -3.14
C PHE A 94 6.82 -0.46 -2.75
N LYS A 95 5.82 -0.73 -1.92
CA LYS A 95 5.02 0.31 -1.28
C LYS A 95 5.74 0.72 -0.01
N GLU A 96 6.11 1.99 0.09
CA GLU A 96 6.71 2.54 1.30
C GLU A 96 5.93 3.75 1.78
N THR A 97 5.82 3.90 3.09
CA THR A 97 5.27 5.10 3.69
C THR A 97 5.93 5.40 5.03
N LYS A 98 5.93 6.67 5.41
CA LYS A 98 6.46 7.14 6.69
C LYS A 98 5.31 7.61 7.57
N VAL A 99 5.16 6.95 8.72
CA VAL A 99 4.20 7.30 9.77
C VAL A 99 4.98 7.85 10.96
N GLY A 100 5.04 9.18 11.06
CA GLY A 100 5.79 9.85 12.12
C GLY A 100 7.29 9.50 12.06
N ASN A 101 7.77 8.74 13.05
CA ASN A 101 9.15 8.24 13.10
C ASN A 101 9.32 6.81 12.55
N PHE A 102 8.24 6.15 12.16
CA PHE A 102 8.25 4.80 11.61
C PHE A 102 8.23 4.83 10.09
N ILE A 103 8.93 3.88 9.48
CA ILE A 103 8.96 3.63 8.05
C ILE A 103 8.36 2.25 7.86
N ILE A 104 7.30 2.19 7.07
CA ILE A 104 6.58 0.98 6.73
C ILE A 104 6.91 0.69 5.28
N LYS A 105 7.44 -0.49 5.03
CA LYS A 105 7.78 -0.97 3.69
C LYS A 105 7.06 -2.29 3.45
N TYR A 106 6.42 -2.41 2.30
CA TYR A 106 5.67 -3.58 1.88
C TYR A 106 6.03 -3.95 0.45
N ASP A 107 6.33 -5.23 0.24
CA ASP A 107 6.52 -5.78 -1.09
C ASP A 107 5.28 -6.55 -1.52
N PRO A 108 4.51 -6.10 -2.54
CA PRO A 108 3.33 -6.81 -3.02
C PRO A 108 3.65 -8.16 -3.67
N ASN A 109 4.87 -8.37 -4.16
CA ASN A 109 5.23 -9.62 -4.86
C ASN A 109 5.40 -10.79 -3.89
N THR A 110 6.18 -10.57 -2.84
CA THR A 110 6.45 -11.59 -1.81
C THR A 110 5.55 -11.45 -0.59
N ARG A 111 4.81 -10.34 -0.50
CA ARG A 111 3.92 -9.94 0.61
C ARG A 111 4.65 -9.80 1.94
N ARG A 112 5.93 -9.41 1.87
CA ARG A 112 6.75 -9.10 3.04
C ARG A 112 6.48 -7.68 3.50
N THR A 113 6.25 -7.53 4.80
CA THR A 113 6.03 -6.24 5.45
C THR A 113 7.10 -5.98 6.48
N LEU A 114 7.66 -4.78 6.47
CA LEU A 114 8.68 -4.32 7.39
C LEU A 114 8.22 -3.00 8.01
N ILE A 115 8.32 -2.92 9.32
CA ILE A 115 8.18 -1.65 10.04
C ILE A 115 9.51 -1.39 10.74
N GLY A 116 10.15 -0.29 10.36
CA GLY A 116 11.38 0.21 10.94
C GLY A 116 11.18 1.54 11.65
N HIS A 117 12.00 1.84 12.64
CA HIS A 117 12.05 3.14 13.29
C HIS A 117 13.25 3.94 12.78
N GLN A 118 13.01 5.09 12.15
CA GLN A 118 14.06 5.86 11.47
C GLN A 118 15.10 6.44 12.43
N LYS A 119 14.68 6.96 13.61
CA LYS A 119 15.61 7.58 14.57
C LYS A 119 16.51 6.56 15.24
N SER A 120 15.94 5.42 15.65
CA SER A 120 16.73 4.35 16.25
C SER A 120 17.52 3.56 15.21
N ARG A 121 17.08 3.61 13.95
CA ARG A 121 17.58 2.79 12.83
C ARG A 121 17.39 1.31 13.11
N GLU A 122 16.28 0.97 13.75
CA GLU A 122 15.97 -0.38 14.24
C GLU A 122 14.72 -0.92 13.55
N ILE A 123 14.73 -2.19 13.20
CA ILE A 123 13.57 -2.92 12.68
C ILE A 123 12.71 -3.30 13.88
N ARG A 124 11.44 -2.91 13.83
CA ARG A 124 10.44 -3.21 14.87
C ARG A 124 9.71 -4.50 14.59
N THR A 125 9.21 -4.67 13.38
CA THR A 125 8.60 -5.93 12.95
C THR A 125 8.96 -6.20 11.51
N PHE A 126 9.07 -7.49 11.20
CA PHE A 126 9.26 -8.00 9.84
C PHE A 126 8.50 -9.31 9.75
N TYR A 127 7.52 -9.38 8.87
CA TYR A 127 6.66 -10.54 8.75
C TYR A 127 6.24 -10.71 7.30
N LYS A 128 5.70 -11.87 6.97
CA LYS A 128 5.16 -12.13 5.65
C LYS A 128 3.67 -12.30 5.78
N ALA A 129 2.92 -11.39 5.21
CA ALA A 129 1.47 -11.45 5.25
C ALA A 129 0.95 -12.66 4.47
N ASP A 130 0.10 -13.46 5.13
CA ASP A 130 -0.62 -14.56 4.50
C ASP A 130 -1.78 -14.05 3.62
N TYR A 131 -2.35 -14.90 2.76
CA TYR A 131 -3.49 -14.52 1.89
C TYR A 131 -4.82 -14.34 2.66
N ARG A 132 -4.75 -14.23 3.99
CA ARG A 132 -5.91 -14.15 4.88
C ARG A 132 -6.28 -12.72 5.22
N ASP A 133 -5.33 -11.78 5.12
CA ASP A 133 -5.56 -10.36 5.39
C ASP A 133 -5.86 -9.63 4.08
N ASP A 134 -6.95 -8.85 4.05
CA ASP A 134 -7.33 -8.02 2.88
C ASP A 134 -6.22 -7.02 2.51
N ASP A 135 -5.59 -6.35 3.49
CA ASP A 135 -4.58 -5.32 3.25
C ASP A 135 -3.45 -5.27 4.31
N PRO A 136 -2.37 -6.06 4.16
CA PRO A 136 -1.28 -6.10 5.14
C PRO A 136 -0.47 -4.81 5.25
N PHE A 137 -0.47 -3.99 4.19
CA PHE A 137 0.17 -2.68 4.22
C PHE A 137 -0.62 -1.70 5.10
N GLU A 138 -1.94 -1.68 5.01
CA GLU A 138 -2.76 -0.80 5.84
C GLU A 138 -2.68 -1.18 7.31
N GLU A 139 -2.68 -2.49 7.63
CA GLU A 139 -2.50 -2.96 9.00
C GLU A 139 -1.14 -2.56 9.57
N ALA A 140 -0.06 -2.63 8.77
CA ALA A 140 1.24 -2.15 9.20
C ALA A 140 1.28 -0.62 9.43
N VAL A 141 0.59 0.15 8.58
CA VAL A 141 0.41 1.59 8.78
C VAL A 141 -0.37 1.88 10.06
N ARG A 142 -1.43 1.13 10.34
CA ARG A 142 -2.25 1.25 11.55
C ARG A 142 -1.43 0.93 12.80
N LEU A 143 -0.69 -0.17 12.79
CA LEU A 143 0.22 -0.55 13.87
C LEU A 143 1.28 0.53 14.11
N ALA A 144 1.87 1.07 13.05
CA ALA A 144 2.84 2.15 13.18
C ALA A 144 2.24 3.45 13.73
N LYS A 145 0.97 3.76 13.44
CA LYS A 145 0.25 4.90 14.03
C LYS A 145 0.03 4.71 15.52
N GLU A 146 -0.44 3.52 15.91
CA GLU A 146 -0.63 3.15 17.32
C GLU A 146 0.68 3.25 18.11
N LEU A 147 1.77 2.71 17.55
CA LEU A 147 3.11 2.83 18.13
C LEU A 147 3.65 4.26 18.15
N SER A 148 3.20 5.11 17.22
CA SER A 148 3.55 6.53 17.19
C SER A 148 2.69 7.37 18.15
N GLY A 149 1.64 6.79 18.76
CA GLY A 149 0.71 7.51 19.64
C GLY A 149 -0.08 8.61 18.93
N LYS A 150 -0.35 8.46 17.63
CA LYS A 150 -1.00 9.47 16.78
C LYS A 150 -2.30 8.99 16.16
#